data_AF-A0A1A8E621-F1
#
_entry.id   AF-A0A1A8E621-F1
#
_cell.length_a   1.000
_cell.length_b   1.000
_cell.length_c   1.000
_cell.angle_alpha   90.00
_cell.angle_beta   90.00
_cell.angle_gamma   90.00
#
_symmetry.space_group_name_H-M   'P 1'
#
loop_
_entity.id
_entity.type
_entity.pdbx_description
1 polymer ?
#
loop_
_entity_poly.entity_id
_entity_poly.type
_entity_poly.pdbx_seq_one_letter_code
_entity_poly.pdbx_strand_id
1 'polypeptide(L)'
;EWQHWLEGAEHPIIIWTDHKNLAYLKEAKKLNPLQSRWSLFFSSFNFIISFRPGSKNIKPDTLSRQYASDREVEPTTILPPSCKVGSISWDITNKVLEAQQHEPDPGTCPPHKIYVPSST
;
A
#
# COMPACT_ATOMS: atom_id res chain seq x y z
N GLU A 1 -24.23 -4.89 -7.63
CA GLU A 1 -25.44 -4.05 -7.75
C GLU A 1 -25.71 -3.58 -9.18
N TRP A 2 -24.75 -2.99 -9.90
CA TRP A 2 -25.02 -2.45 -11.25
C TRP A 2 -24.76 -3.40 -12.42
N GLN A 3 -24.12 -4.56 -12.18
CA GLN A 3 -23.68 -5.48 -13.24
C GLN A 3 -24.79 -5.84 -14.23
N HIS A 4 -25.98 -6.21 -13.75
CA HIS A 4 -27.10 -6.62 -14.60
C HIS A 4 -27.66 -5.52 -15.52
N TRP A 5 -27.37 -4.24 -15.24
CA TRP A 5 -27.74 -3.12 -16.10
C TRP A 5 -26.66 -2.78 -17.14
N LEU A 6 -25.39 -3.10 -16.82
CA LEU A 6 -24.23 -2.63 -17.56
C LEU A 6 -23.61 -3.74 -18.44
N GLU A 7 -23.80 -5.00 -18.06
CA GLU A 7 -23.33 -6.15 -18.81
C GLU A 7 -24.19 -6.32 -20.08
N GLY A 8 -23.54 -6.33 -21.25
CA GLY A 8 -24.23 -6.37 -22.53
C GLY A 8 -24.84 -5.04 -22.99
N ALA A 9 -24.50 -3.92 -22.34
CA ALA A 9 -24.93 -2.60 -22.80
C ALA A 9 -24.41 -2.31 -24.23
N GLU A 10 -25.33 -1.95 -25.14
CA GLU A 10 -24.99 -1.62 -26.52
C GLU A 10 -24.13 -0.35 -26.63
N HIS A 11 -24.42 0.63 -25.78
CA HIS A 11 -23.71 1.90 -25.74
C HIS A 11 -22.59 1.92 -24.69
N PRO A 12 -21.45 2.57 -24.98
CA PRO A 12 -20.38 2.72 -24.01
C PRO A 12 -20.82 3.54 -22.79
N ILE A 13 -20.58 2.99 -21.60
CA ILE A 13 -20.87 3.66 -20.33
C ILE A 13 -19.74 4.65 -20.00
N ILE A 14 -20.08 5.88 -19.63
CA ILE A 14 -19.07 6.88 -19.24
C ILE A 14 -18.88 6.87 -17.73
N ILE A 15 -17.68 6.56 -17.28
CA ILE A 15 -17.28 6.59 -15.87
C ILE A 15 -16.50 7.87 -15.62
N TRP A 16 -17.08 8.77 -14.82
CA TRP A 16 -16.41 10.00 -14.39
C TRP A 16 -15.62 9.73 -13.11
N THR A 17 -14.33 10.05 -13.11
CA THR A 17 -13.46 9.88 -11.93
C THR A 17 -12.54 11.08 -11.76
N ASP A 18 -12.27 11.46 -10.52
CA ASP A 18 -11.22 12.41 -10.15
C ASP A 18 -9.87 11.74 -9.88
N HIS A 19 -9.78 10.41 -10.07
CA HIS A 19 -8.55 9.66 -9.91
C HIS A 19 -7.84 9.45 -11.25
N LYS A 20 -6.83 10.29 -11.53
CA LYS A 20 -6.07 10.25 -12.79
C LYS A 20 -5.48 8.88 -13.09
N ASN A 21 -4.97 8.15 -12.10
CA ASN A 21 -4.39 6.83 -12.32
C ASN A 21 -5.42 5.81 -12.81
N LEU A 22 -6.70 5.97 -12.43
CA LEU A 22 -7.77 5.08 -12.88
C LEU A 22 -8.15 5.34 -14.35
N ALA A 23 -7.97 6.57 -14.84
CA ALA A 23 -8.23 6.89 -16.25
C ALA A 23 -7.38 6.05 -17.21
N TYR A 24 -6.16 5.65 -16.79
CA TYR A 24 -5.24 4.86 -17.60
C TYR A 24 -5.36 3.34 -17.40
N LEU A 25 -6.40 2.86 -16.69
CA LEU A 25 -6.54 1.44 -16.38
C LEU A 25 -6.56 0.55 -17.64
N LYS A 26 -7.18 1.04 -18.73
CA LYS A 26 -7.28 0.32 -20.01
C LYS A 26 -5.99 0.38 -20.84
N GLU A 27 -5.18 1.40 -20.64
CA GLU A 27 -3.95 1.65 -21.41
C GLU A 27 -2.69 1.09 -20.74
N ALA A 28 -2.80 0.70 -19.47
CA ALA A 28 -1.69 0.21 -18.68
C ALA A 28 -1.13 -1.11 -19.23
N LYS A 29 0.12 -1.07 -19.71
CA LYS A 29 0.84 -2.22 -20.30
C LYS A 29 1.29 -3.26 -19.27
N LYS A 30 1.51 -2.85 -18.02
CA LYS A 30 1.89 -3.72 -16.91
C LYS A 30 0.94 -3.48 -15.74
N LEU A 31 0.14 -4.48 -15.43
CA LEU A 31 -0.81 -4.44 -14.32
C LEU A 31 -0.26 -5.27 -13.16
N ASN A 32 -0.39 -4.75 -11.94
CA ASN A 32 -0.17 -5.57 -10.75
C ASN A 32 -1.21 -6.69 -10.68
N PRO A 33 -0.98 -7.79 -9.93
CA PRO A 33 -1.93 -8.91 -9.85
C PRO A 33 -3.35 -8.49 -9.46
N LEU A 34 -3.47 -7.54 -8.53
CA LEU A 34 -4.75 -6.95 -8.14
C LEU A 34 -5.43 -6.22 -9.31
N GLN A 35 -4.69 -5.38 -10.03
CA GLN A 35 -5.22 -4.65 -11.18
C GLN A 35 -5.57 -5.59 -12.33
N SER A 36 -4.84 -6.69 -12.51
CA SER A 36 -5.14 -7.71 -13.52
C SER A 36 -6.46 -8.42 -13.23
N ARG A 37 -6.71 -8.78 -11.96
CA ARG A 37 -7.99 -9.34 -11.53
C ARG A 37 -9.15 -8.38 -11.79
N TRP A 38 -8.96 -7.10 -11.45
CA TRP A 38 -9.96 -6.07 -11.73
C TRP A 38 -10.15 -5.84 -13.23
N SER A 39 -9.08 -5.83 -14.03
CA SER A 39 -9.14 -5.70 -15.49
C SER A 39 -9.95 -6.82 -16.13
N LEU A 40 -9.75 -8.07 -15.68
CA LEU A 40 -10.54 -9.21 -16.12
C LEU A 40 -12.03 -9.03 -15.80
N PHE A 41 -12.37 -8.60 -14.59
CA PHE A 41 -13.76 -8.29 -14.22
C PHE A 41 -14.34 -7.17 -15.10
N PHE A 42 -13.57 -6.12 -15.37
CA PHE A 42 -14.04 -4.99 -16.16
C PHE A 42 -14.16 -5.32 -17.66
N SER A 43 -13.50 -6.38 -18.14
CA SER A 43 -13.49 -6.73 -19.57
C SER A 43 -14.86 -7.11 -20.14
N SER A 44 -15.82 -7.54 -19.30
CA SER A 44 -17.20 -7.83 -19.72
C SER A 44 -18.05 -6.58 -19.96
N PHE A 45 -17.57 -5.38 -19.61
CA PHE A 45 -18.31 -4.13 -19.74
C PHE A 45 -17.73 -3.24 -20.84
N ASN A 46 -18.62 -2.58 -21.59
CA ASN A 46 -18.23 -1.56 -22.56
C ASN A 46 -18.25 -0.18 -21.88
N PHE A 47 -17.10 0.33 -21.44
CA PHE A 47 -17.01 1.62 -20.77
C PHE A 47 -15.83 2.49 -21.23
N ILE A 48 -15.96 3.79 -20.94
CA ILE A 48 -14.96 4.84 -21.16
C ILE A 48 -14.75 5.54 -19.83
N ILE A 49 -13.50 5.62 -19.36
CA ILE A 49 -13.16 6.38 -18.16
C ILE A 49 -12.75 7.78 -18.58
N SER A 50 -13.38 8.80 -18.00
CA SER A 50 -13.04 10.20 -18.24
C SER A 50 -12.68 10.90 -16.94
N PHE A 51 -11.56 11.62 -16.97
CA PHE A 51 -11.10 12.39 -15.82
C PHE A 51 -11.94 13.66 -15.65
N ARG A 52 -12.42 13.89 -14.42
CA ARG A 52 -13.11 15.10 -14.01
C ARG A 52 -12.45 15.64 -12.73
N PRO A 53 -12.04 16.92 -12.67
CA PRO A 53 -11.48 17.50 -11.45
C PRO A 53 -12.40 17.30 -10.24
N GLY A 54 -11.83 16.99 -9.08
CA GLY A 54 -12.59 16.74 -7.84
C GLY A 54 -13.54 17.87 -7.45
N SER A 55 -13.20 19.13 -7.76
CA SER A 55 -14.06 20.30 -7.56
C SER A 55 -15.39 20.22 -8.33
N LYS A 56 -15.46 19.45 -9.41
CA LYS A 56 -16.69 19.20 -10.18
C LYS A 56 -17.31 17.84 -9.82
N ASN A 57 -16.67 17.04 -8.98
CA ASN A 57 -17.06 15.68 -8.58
C ASN A 57 -17.78 15.66 -7.21
N ILE A 58 -18.44 16.75 -6.83
CA ILE A 58 -18.98 16.99 -5.47
C ILE A 58 -20.04 15.97 -5.07
N LYS A 59 -20.95 15.60 -5.98
CA LYS A 59 -22.05 14.67 -5.69
C LYS A 59 -21.55 13.31 -5.19
N PRO A 60 -20.73 12.57 -5.97
CA PRO A 60 -20.18 11.30 -5.49
C PRO A 60 -19.21 11.48 -4.33
N ASP A 61 -18.44 12.57 -4.26
CA ASP A 61 -17.55 12.84 -3.10
C ASP A 61 -18.33 13.06 -1.80
N THR A 62 -19.50 13.72 -1.86
CA THR A 62 -20.38 13.90 -0.69
C THR A 62 -20.95 12.55 -0.25
N LEU A 63 -21.40 11.72 -1.19
CA LEU A 63 -21.92 10.39 -0.89
C LEU A 63 -20.86 9.43 -0.34
N SER A 64 -19.62 9.50 -0.84
CA SER A 64 -18.53 8.65 -0.33
C SER A 64 -18.12 9.04 1.09
N ARG A 65 -18.18 10.33 1.42
CA ARG A 65 -17.89 10.84 2.77
C ARG A 65 -19.00 10.59 3.77
N GLN A 66 -20.27 10.52 3.34
CA GLN A 66 -21.40 10.24 4.23
C GLN A 66 -21.24 8.92 5.00
N TYR A 67 -20.57 7.94 4.41
CA TYR A 67 -20.30 6.63 5.03
C TYR A 67 -18.86 6.49 5.53
N ALA A 68 -18.00 7.50 5.30
CA ALA A 68 -16.71 7.55 5.96
C ALA A 68 -16.99 7.89 7.42
N SER A 69 -16.79 6.93 8.32
CA SER A 69 -17.00 7.17 9.74
C SER A 69 -16.13 8.34 10.18
N ASP A 70 -16.73 9.45 10.59
CA ASP A 70 -16.12 10.57 11.33
C ASP A 70 -15.61 10.14 12.72
N ARG A 71 -15.50 8.83 12.96
CA ARG A 71 -14.82 8.32 14.14
C ARG A 71 -13.37 8.71 13.97
N GLU A 72 -12.92 9.66 14.80
CA GLU A 72 -11.57 9.64 15.30
C GLU A 72 -11.31 8.20 15.75
N VAL A 73 -10.66 7.43 14.88
CA VAL A 73 -10.18 6.11 15.25
C VAL A 73 -9.07 6.43 16.22
N GLU A 74 -9.41 6.48 17.51
CA GLU A 74 -8.44 6.44 18.59
C GLU A 74 -7.38 5.44 18.17
N PRO A 75 -6.10 5.85 18.03
CA PRO A 75 -5.10 5.03 17.38
C PRO A 75 -4.96 3.71 18.13
N THR A 76 -5.65 2.68 17.64
CA THR A 76 -5.59 1.35 18.23
C THR A 76 -4.24 0.77 17.90
N THR A 77 -3.52 0.33 18.91
CA THR A 77 -2.25 -0.36 18.71
C THR A 77 -2.50 -1.61 17.86
N ILE A 78 -1.72 -1.81 16.80
CA ILE A 78 -1.79 -3.03 15.95
C ILE A 78 -1.57 -4.29 16.80
N LEU A 79 -0.81 -4.14 17.89
CA LEU A 79 -0.54 -5.20 18.83
C LEU A 79 -1.63 -5.27 19.89
N PRO A 80 -2.19 -6.47 20.17
CA PRO A 80 -3.09 -6.66 21.30
C PRO A 80 -2.43 -6.23 22.62
N PRO A 81 -3.21 -5.81 23.63
CA PRO A 81 -2.67 -5.44 24.96
C PRO A 81 -1.90 -6.58 25.65
N SER A 82 -2.15 -7.83 25.25
CA SER A 82 -1.43 -9.01 25.74
C SER A 82 -0.03 -9.19 25.13
N CYS A 83 0.29 -8.46 24.07
CA CYS A 83 1.54 -8.59 23.34
C CYS A 83 2.57 -7.57 23.85
N LYS A 84 3.60 -8.04 24.55
CA LYS A 84 4.71 -7.22 25.03
C LYS A 84 5.86 -7.27 24.02
N VAL A 85 6.23 -6.12 23.47
CA VAL A 85 7.42 -6.00 22.62
C VAL A 85 8.61 -5.75 23.54
N GLY A 86 9.38 -6.80 23.82
CA GLY A 86 10.70 -6.67 24.42
C GLY A 86 11.73 -6.42 23.32
N SER A 87 12.60 -5.42 23.50
CA SER A 87 13.86 -5.40 22.77
C SER A 87 14.68 -6.58 23.28
N ILE A 88 14.81 -7.63 22.46
CA ILE A 88 15.76 -8.71 22.74
C ILE A 88 17.12 -8.13 22.42
N SER A 89 17.83 -7.64 23.44
CA SER A 89 19.28 -7.51 23.35
C SER A 89 19.84 -8.92 23.34
N TRP A 90 20.01 -9.47 22.15
CA TRP A 90 20.66 -10.76 22.00
C TRP A 90 22.06 -10.68 22.63
N ASP A 91 22.50 -11.77 23.28
CA ASP A 91 23.91 -11.93 23.70
C ASP A 91 24.90 -11.73 22.55
N ILE A 92 24.41 -11.72 21.31
CA ILE A 92 25.11 -11.34 20.09
C ILE A 92 25.86 -10.01 20.28
N THR A 93 25.30 -9.00 20.96
CA THR A 93 26.02 -7.74 21.15
C THR A 93 27.28 -7.95 22.00
N ASN A 94 27.20 -8.77 23.05
CA ASN A 94 28.36 -9.10 23.88
C ASN A 94 29.38 -9.95 23.10
N LYS A 95 28.91 -10.94 22.33
CA LYS A 95 29.78 -11.76 21.46
C LYS A 95 30.50 -10.94 20.39
N VAL A 96 29.81 -9.98 19.78
CA VAL A 96 30.40 -9.09 18.78
C VAL A 96 31.42 -8.15 19.44
N LEU A 97 31.14 -7.64 20.64
CA LEU A 97 32.10 -6.82 21.40
C LEU A 97 33.35 -7.64 21.84
N GLU A 98 33.17 -8.89 22.26
CA GLU A 98 34.27 -9.79 22.60
C GLU A 98 35.13 -10.13 21.37
N ALA A 99 34.49 -10.48 20.25
CA ALA A 99 35.20 -10.78 19.00
C ALA A 99 35.98 -9.55 18.47
N GLN A 100 35.47 -8.34 18.68
CA GLN A 100 36.17 -7.10 18.33
C GLN A 100 37.45 -6.84 19.15
N GLN A 101 37.62 -7.46 20.32
CA GLN A 101 38.88 -7.37 21.08
C GLN A 101 40.02 -8.08 20.36
N HIS A 102 39.71 -9.14 19.61
CA HIS A 102 40.67 -9.92 18.83
C HIS A 102 40.80 -9.44 17.39
N GLU A 103 39.72 -8.89 16.81
CA GLU A 103 39.68 -8.37 15.45
C GLU A 103 39.01 -6.98 15.43
N PRO A 104 39.78 -5.89 15.61
CA PRO A 104 39.22 -4.54 15.69
C PRO A 104 38.71 -4.06 14.33
N ASP A 105 37.78 -3.11 14.35
CA ASP A 105 37.21 -2.50 13.14
C ASP A 105 38.32 -1.93 12.23
N PRO A 106 38.38 -2.34 10.94
CA PRO A 106 39.33 -1.82 9.96
C PRO A 106 39.09 -0.35 9.56
N GLY A 107 38.14 0.36 10.20
CA GLY A 107 37.87 1.79 9.99
C GLY A 107 36.99 2.08 8.78
N THR A 108 36.34 1.04 8.23
CA THR A 108 35.46 1.13 7.06
C THR A 108 33.96 1.10 7.44
N CYS A 109 33.64 1.04 8.73
CA CYS A 109 32.26 0.95 9.19
C CYS A 109 31.47 2.26 8.99
N PRO A 110 30.26 2.22 8.40
CA PRO A 110 29.38 3.37 8.30
C PRO A 110 28.91 3.87 9.68
N PRO A 111 28.59 5.17 9.82
CA PRO A 111 27.99 5.70 11.05
C PRO A 111 26.70 4.95 11.41
N HIS A 112 26.53 4.65 12.70
CA HIS A 112 25.42 3.86 13.30
C HIS A 112 25.40 2.36 12.97
N LYS A 113 26.52 1.77 12.54
CA LYS A 113 26.66 0.31 12.37
C LYS A 113 27.76 -0.25 13.26
N ILE A 114 27.65 -1.54 13.58
CA ILE A 114 28.63 -2.30 14.36
C ILE A 114 29.34 -3.26 13.40
N TYR A 115 30.68 -3.23 13.40
CA TYR A 115 31.51 -4.18 12.65
C TYR A 115 31.35 -5.59 13.24
N VAL A 116 31.04 -6.58 12.40
CA VAL A 116 30.88 -7.98 12.84
C VAL A 116 32.11 -8.77 12.39
N PRO A 117 32.98 -9.21 13.33
CA PRO A 117 34.16 -10.00 12.99
C PRO A 117 33.83 -11.32 12.31
N SER A 118 34.75 -11.81 11.49
CA SER A 118 34.56 -13.05 10.71
C SER A 118 34.52 -14.31 11.59
N SER A 119 34.87 -14.17 12.86
CA SER A 119 34.98 -15.21 13.88
C SER A 119 33.76 -15.36 14.79
N THR A 120 32.67 -14.61 14.52
CA THR A 120 31.45 -14.55 15.36
C THR A 120 30.65 -15.85 15.37
#